data_AF-W9WGZ0-F1
#
_entry.id   AF-W9WGZ0-F1
#
_cell.length_a   1.000
_cell.length_b   1.000
_cell.length_c   1.000
_cell.angle_alpha   90.00
_cell.angle_beta   90.00
_cell.angle_gamma   90.00
#
_symmetry.space_group_name_H-M   'P 1'
#
loop_
_entity.id
_entity.type
_entity.pdbx_description
1 polymer ?
#
loop_
_entity_poly.entity_id
_entity_poly.type
_entity_poly.pdbx_seq_one_letter_code
_entity_poly.pdbx_strand_id
1 'polypeptide(L)'
;MGRKYNWYCTIVAGFGSMLYGIDNAVIASTFAQPGFLNRFKPSPSLQGAIASAFYAGTLVGIITVFILADRFSRKRSLQFGAALGFVGAIL
;
A
#
# COMPACT_ATOMS: atom_id res chain seq x y z
N MET A 1 0.46 14.43 27.69
CA MET A 1 0.61 14.46 26.21
C MET A 1 -0.27 15.58 25.66
N GLY A 2 0.30 16.58 25.00
CA GLY A 2 -0.44 17.76 24.55
C GLY A 2 -1.42 17.41 23.42
N ARG A 3 -2.66 17.91 23.49
CA ARG A 3 -3.73 17.67 22.50
C ARG A 3 -3.29 17.84 21.03
N LYS A 4 -2.39 18.80 20.77
CA LYS A 4 -1.81 19.05 19.44
C LYS A 4 -0.99 17.87 18.90
N TYR A 5 -0.18 17.23 19.75
CA TYR A 5 0.66 16.09 19.35
C TYR A 5 -0.18 14.89 18.90
N ASN A 6 -1.25 14.59 19.63
CA ASN A 6 -2.15 13.50 19.26
C ASN A 6 -2.85 13.77 17.92
N TRP A 7 -3.27 15.01 17.64
CA TRP A 7 -3.82 15.37 16.33
C TRP A 7 -2.83 15.13 15.19
N TYR A 8 -1.56 15.53 15.34
CA TYR A 8 -0.53 15.26 14.34
C TYR A 8 -0.32 13.75 14.12
N CYS A 9 -0.25 12.96 15.20
CA CYS A 9 -0.10 11.50 15.07
C CYS A 9 -1.28 10.86 14.33
N THR A 10 -2.52 11.26 14.62
CA THR A 10 -3.70 10.71 13.95
C THR A 10 -3.75 11.10 12.48
N ILE A 11 -3.38 12.34 12.14
CA ILE A 11 -3.32 12.79 10.74
C ILE A 11 -2.29 11.97 9.95
N VAL A 12 -1.07 11.80 10.50
CA VAL A 12 -0.03 10.99 9.84
C VAL A 12 -0.45 9.53 9.69
N ALA A 13 -1.08 8.95 10.70
CA ALA A 13 -1.61 7.59 10.61
C ALA A 13 -2.75 7.49 9.58
N GLY A 14 -3.63 8.49 9.50
CA GLY A 14 -4.72 8.57 8.54
C GLY A 14 -4.26 8.63 7.08
N PHE A 15 -3.16 9.33 6.80
CA PHE A 15 -2.56 9.33 5.47
C PHE A 15 -2.12 7.94 5.01
N GLY A 16 -1.64 7.08 5.92
CA GLY A 16 -1.32 5.69 5.59
C GLY A 16 -2.55 4.90 5.13
N SER A 17 -3.68 5.04 5.81
CA SER A 17 -4.94 4.40 5.41
C SER A 17 -5.48 4.95 4.09
N MET A 18 -5.31 6.26 3.85
CA MET A 18 -5.69 6.89 2.59
C MET A 18 -4.86 6.39 1.41
N LEU A 19 -3.54 6.25 1.58
CA LEU A 19 -2.63 5.70 0.58
C LEU A 19 -3.07 4.31 0.10
N TYR A 20 -3.37 3.41 1.05
CA TYR A 20 -3.89 2.08 0.70
C TYR A 20 -5.20 2.13 -0.11
N GLY A 21 -6.08 3.09 0.17
CA GLY A 21 -7.29 3.30 -0.63
C GLY A 21 -6.99 3.77 -2.05
N ILE A 22 -6.00 4.66 -2.21
CA ILE A 22 -5.57 5.18 -3.51
C ILE A 22 -4.96 4.05 -4.37
N ASP A 23 -4.13 3.18 -3.80
CA ASP A 23 -3.49 2.08 -4.55
C ASP A 23 -4.53 1.16 -5.19
N ASN A 24 -5.59 0.81 -4.44
CA ASN A 24 -6.69 0.01 -4.95
C ASN A 24 -7.45 0.72 -6.09
N ALA A 25 -7.66 2.04 -5.97
CA ALA A 25 -8.32 2.84 -7.02
C ALA A 25 -7.46 2.96 -8.30
N VAL A 26 -6.14 3.07 -8.15
CA VAL A 26 -5.19 3.14 -9.27
C VAL A 26 -5.16 1.81 -10.04
N ILE A 27 -5.14 0.67 -9.35
CA ILE A 27 -5.18 -0.64 -10.00
C ILE A 27 -6.50 -0.82 -10.79
N ALA A 28 -7.63 -0.49 -10.15
CA ALA A 28 -8.95 -0.60 -10.79
C ALA A 28 -9.08 0.29 -12.04
N SER A 29 -8.62 1.54 -11.96
CA SER A 29 -8.64 2.46 -13.11
C SER A 29 -7.68 2.05 -14.22
N THR A 30 -6.54 1.45 -13.88
CA THR A 30 -5.58 0.93 -14.87
C THR A 30 -6.18 -0.23 -15.67
N PHE A 31 -6.92 -1.14 -15.04
CA PHE A 31 -7.61 -2.22 -15.75
C PHE A 31 -8.76 -1.74 -16.65
N ALA A 32 -9.36 -0.59 -16.33
CA ALA A 32 -10.39 0.03 -17.16
C ALA A 32 -9.81 0.84 -18.35
N GLN A 33 -8.52 1.17 -18.33
CA GLN A 33 -7.89 2.03 -19.33
C GLN A 33 -7.73 1.30 -20.68
N PRO A 34 -8.30 1.82 -21.79
CA PRO A 34 -8.22 1.16 -23.09
C PRO A 34 -6.78 1.07 -23.64
N GLY A 35 -5.92 2.05 -23.31
CA GLY A 35 -4.50 2.03 -23.69
C GLY A 35 -3.73 0.86 -23.05
N PHE A 36 -4.04 0.52 -21.80
CA PHE A 36 -3.42 -0.61 -21.10
C PHE A 36 -3.87 -1.94 -21.70
N LEU A 37 -5.17 -2.09 -21.93
CA LEU A 37 -5.75 -3.28 -22.56
C LEU A 37 -5.21 -3.51 -23.98
N ASN A 38 -5.03 -2.44 -24.77
CA ASN A 38 -4.48 -2.56 -26.13
C ASN A 38 -2.99 -2.94 -26.13
N ARG A 39 -2.21 -2.47 -25.15
CA ARG A 39 -0.77 -2.72 -25.09
C ARG A 39 -0.41 -4.08 -24.53
N PHE A 40 -1.06 -4.48 -23.43
CA PHE A 40 -0.72 -5.70 -22.68
C PHE A 40 -1.65 -6.86 -22.99
N LYS A 41 -2.85 -6.60 -23.54
CA LYS A 41 -3.89 -7.59 -23.86
C LYS A 41 -4.03 -8.67 -22.77
N PRO A 42 -4.18 -8.28 -21.48
CA PRO A 42 -4.15 -9.24 -20.40
C PRO A 42 -5.38 -10.15 -20.47
N SER A 43 -5.18 -11.46 -20.32
CA SER A 43 -6.29 -12.39 -20.11
C SER A 43 -6.96 -12.13 -18.75
N PRO A 44 -8.23 -12.52 -18.55
CA PRO A 44 -8.88 -12.42 -17.23
C PRO A 44 -8.10 -13.13 -16.13
N SER A 45 -7.45 -14.24 -16.45
CA SER A 45 -6.55 -14.96 -15.54
C SER A 45 -5.31 -14.15 -15.14
N LEU A 46 -4.73 -13.38 -16.06
CA LEU A 46 -3.57 -12.53 -15.78
C LEU A 46 -3.95 -11.31 -14.93
N GLN A 47 -5.10 -10.68 -15.18
CA GLN A 47 -5.60 -9.60 -14.31
C GLN A 47 -5.85 -10.09 -12.88
N GLY A 48 -6.46 -11.28 -12.74
CA GLY A 48 -6.63 -11.92 -11.45
C GLY A 48 -5.30 -12.27 -10.76
N ALA A 49 -4.30 -12.71 -11.52
CA ALA A 49 -2.95 -12.96 -10.99
C ALA A 49 -2.28 -11.67 -10.48
N ILE A 50 -2.42 -10.55 -11.20
CA ILE A 50 -1.89 -9.24 -10.77
C ILE A 50 -2.57 -8.78 -9.48
N ALA A 51 -3.90 -8.81 -9.43
CA ALA A 51 -4.66 -8.39 -8.25
C ALA A 51 -4.38 -9.27 -7.03
N SER A 52 -4.29 -10.59 -7.22
CA SER A 52 -3.96 -11.53 -6.14
C SER A 52 -2.53 -11.37 -5.65
N ALA A 53 -1.56 -11.09 -6.53
CA ALA A 53 -0.19 -10.79 -6.13
C ALA A 53 -0.10 -9.53 -5.25
N PHE A 54 -0.89 -8.48 -5.56
CA PHE A 54 -0.99 -7.28 -4.73
C PHE A 54 -1.50 -7.59 -3.32
N TYR A 55 -2.59 -8.36 -3.20
CA TYR A 55 -3.12 -8.75 -1.88
C TYR A 55 -2.21 -9.73 -1.14
N ALA A 56 -1.55 -10.66 -1.84
CA ALA A 56 -0.57 -11.55 -1.24
C ALA A 56 0.62 -10.77 -0.67
N GLY A 57 1.13 -9.78 -1.41
CA GLY A 57 2.16 -8.86 -0.93
C GLY A 57 1.71 -8.07 0.30
N THR A 58 0.46 -7.60 0.30
CA THR A 58 -0.16 -6.89 1.43
C THR A 58 -0.21 -7.78 2.68
N LEU A 59 -0.60 -9.04 2.53
CA LEU A 59 -0.64 -10.02 3.62
C LEU A 59 0.75 -10.24 4.23
N VAL A 60 1.77 -10.44 3.40
CA VAL A 60 3.16 -10.58 3.86
C VAL A 60 3.63 -9.30 4.56
N GLY A 61 3.26 -8.13 4.03
CA GLY A 61 3.55 -6.84 4.64
C GLY A 61 2.93 -6.68 6.03
N ILE A 62 1.67 -7.06 6.20
CA ILE A 62 0.96 -7.00 7.50
C ILE A 62 1.64 -7.90 8.53
N ILE A 63 1.98 -9.15 8.18
CA ILE A 63 2.69 -10.07 9.07
C ILE A 63 4.05 -9.48 9.48
N THR A 64 4.78 -8.92 8.53
CA THR A 64 6.09 -8.31 8.77
C THR A 64 5.97 -7.10 9.71
N VAL A 65 4.99 -6.23 9.48
CA VAL A 65 4.73 -5.06 10.33
C VAL A 65 4.29 -5.48 11.72
N PHE A 66 3.48 -6.53 11.86
CA PHE A 66 3.07 -7.06 13.16
C PHE A 66 4.28 -7.44 14.02
N ILE A 67 5.24 -8.19 13.46
CA ILE A 67 6.46 -8.59 14.16
C ILE A 67 7.38 -7.39 14.43
N LEU A 68 7.57 -6.49 13.46
CA LEU A 68 8.45 -5.34 13.61
C LEU A 68 7.91 -4.29 14.58
N ALA A 69 6.60 -4.05 14.59
CA ALA A 69 5.96 -3.05 15.44
C ALA A 69 6.14 -3.36 16.93
N ASP A 70 6.07 -4.64 17.31
CA ASP A 70 6.25 -5.09 18.68
C ASP A 70 7.73 -5.07 19.10
N ARG A 71 8.67 -5.34 18.16
CA ARG A 71 10.10 -5.47 18.48
C ARG A 71 10.90 -4.17 18.38
N PHE A 72 10.56 -3.26 17.47
CA PHE A 72 11.44 -2.12 17.09
C PHE A 72 10.84 -0.72 17.30
N SER A 73 9.61 -0.61 17.81
CA SER A 73 8.81 0.63 17.97
C SER A 73 8.01 1.04 16.72
N ARG A 74 6.72 1.33 16.92
CA ARG A 74 5.73 1.69 15.89
C ARG A 74 6.17 2.81 14.95
N LYS A 75 6.92 3.80 15.44
CA LYS A 75 7.38 4.94 14.62
C LYS A 75 8.37 4.48 13.54
N ARG A 76 9.29 3.58 13.87
CA ARG A 76 10.31 3.09 12.93
C ARG A 76 9.69 2.15 11.89
N SER A 77 8.77 1.29 12.32
CA SER A 77 8.02 0.43 11.39
C SER A 77 7.24 1.24 10.36
N LEU A 78 6.64 2.36 10.77
CA LEU A 78 5.90 3.24 9.86
C LEU A 78 6.82 3.94 8.84
N GLN A 79 8.01 4.39 9.28
CA GLN A 79 9.02 4.97 8.37
C GLN A 79 9.56 3.94 7.37
N PHE A 80 9.82 2.71 7.80
CA PHE A 80 10.28 1.64 6.92
C PHE A 80 9.21 1.27 5.88
N GLY A 81 7.95 1.14 6.30
CA GLY A 81 6.83 0.89 5.39
C GLY A 81 6.66 2.02 4.36
N ALA A 82 6.79 3.27 4.77
CA ALA A 82 6.75 4.42 3.86
C ALA A 82 7.91 4.40 2.84
N ALA A 83 9.12 4.04 3.25
CA ALA A 83 10.26 3.93 2.33
C ALA A 83 10.05 2.81 1.30
N LEU A 84 9.55 1.65 1.75
CA LEU A 84 9.28 0.51 0.87
C LEU A 84 8.15 0.84 -0.12
N GLY A 85 7.08 1.51 0.34
CA GLY A 85 6.01 2.00 -0.53
C GLY A 85 6.50 3.04 -1.54
N PHE A 86 7.40 3.95 -1.14
CA PHE A 86 8.02 4.92 -2.05
C PHE A 86 8.83 4.26 -3.15
N VAL A 87 9.65 3.25 -2.81
CA VAL A 87 10.39 2.46 -3.81
C VAL A 87 9.43 1.72 -4.74
N GLY A 88 8.36 1.12 -4.18
CA GLY A 88 7.34 0.43 -4.97
C GLY A 88 6.56 1.34 -5.92
N ALA A 89 6.36 2.61 -5.56
CA ALA A 89 5.67 3.58 -6.42
C ALA A 89 6.53 4.12 -7.57
N ILE A 90 7.87 4.03 -7.45
CA ILE A 90 8.80 4.48 -8.50
C ILE A 90 9.05 3.40 -9.54
N LEU A 91 9.01 2.12 -9.14
CA LEU A 91 9.22 0.97 -10.01
C LEU A 91 7.98 0.64 -10.85
#